data_AF-A0A0F9FE36-F1
#
_entry.id   AF-A0A0F9FE36-F1
#
_cell.length_a   1.000
_cell.length_b   1.000
_cell.length_c   1.000
_cell.angle_alpha   90.00
_cell.angle_beta   90.00
_cell.angle_gamma   90.00
#
_symmetry.space_group_name_H-M   'P 1'
#
loop_
_entity.id
_entity.type
_entity.pdbx_description
1 polymer ?
#
loop_
_entity_poly.entity_id
_entity_poly.type
_entity_poly.pdbx_seq_one_letter_code
_entity_poly.pdbx_strand_id
1 'polypeptide(L)'
;MPEIKELEGYVRHGPRAKRWKDIPFGQVGPALTRVNLYIYKQDHQSIEELVSFGFYNNKSEAIRHYIKNGVQDDLNHKKILDFMEKNRAKVSQYR
;
A
#
# COMPACT_ATOMS: atom_id res chain seq x y z
N MET A 1 16.54 21.27 -2.86
CA MET A 1 15.90 20.02 -2.37
C MET A 1 17.03 19.08 -1.97
N PRO A 2 17.03 18.47 -0.78
CA PRO A 2 18.11 17.57 -0.42
C PRO A 2 17.95 16.26 -1.20
N GLU A 3 19.01 15.89 -1.93
CA GLU A 3 19.11 14.62 -2.66
C GLU A 3 19.13 13.46 -1.66
N ILE A 4 18.20 12.53 -1.81
CA ILE A 4 18.22 11.27 -1.05
C ILE A 4 19.36 10.44 -1.62
N LYS A 5 20.52 10.46 -0.95
CA LYS A 5 21.60 9.50 -1.21
C LYS A 5 21.10 8.12 -0.81
N GLU A 6 21.02 7.21 -1.78
CA GLU A 6 20.75 5.80 -1.51
C GLU A 6 21.80 5.28 -0.51
N LEU A 7 21.34 4.66 0.57
CA LEU A 7 22.19 4.07 1.60
C LEU A 7 23.04 2.95 0.99
N GLU A 8 24.30 3.25 0.69
CA GLU A 8 25.32 2.26 0.36
C GLU A 8 25.43 1.25 1.51
N GLY A 9 25.17 -0.03 1.20
CA GLY A 9 25.25 -1.13 2.16
C GLY A 9 23.92 -1.79 2.51
N TYR A 10 22.77 -1.24 2.09
CA TYR A 10 21.50 -1.95 2.23
C TYR A 10 21.37 -3.01 1.12
N VAL A 11 21.86 -4.22 1.39
CA VAL A 11 21.50 -5.39 0.58
C VAL A 11 20.02 -5.67 0.84
N ARG A 12 19.14 -5.00 0.07
CA ARG A 12 17.82 -5.57 -0.17
C ARG A 12 18.12 -7.00 -0.61
N HIS A 13 17.48 -7.99 0.01
CA HIS A 13 17.38 -9.37 -0.48
C HIS A 13 18.36 -10.39 0.13
N GLY A 14 17.87 -11.10 1.15
CA GLY A 14 18.21 -12.51 1.34
C GLY A 14 17.78 -13.39 0.14
N PRO A 15 18.02 -14.71 0.17
CA PRO A 15 17.90 -15.65 -0.97
C PRO A 15 16.53 -15.74 -1.67
N ARG A 16 15.54 -14.98 -1.20
CA ARG A 16 14.18 -14.96 -1.73
C ARG A 16 14.01 -14.01 -2.93
N ALA A 17 14.75 -12.90 -3.02
CA ALA A 17 14.51 -11.93 -4.08
C ALA A 17 15.33 -12.13 -5.36
N LYS A 18 16.39 -12.95 -5.33
CA LYS A 18 17.03 -13.41 -6.57
C LYS A 18 16.05 -14.11 -7.52
N ARG A 19 14.94 -14.67 -7.01
CA ARG A 19 13.91 -15.34 -7.82
C ARG A 19 13.03 -14.39 -8.64
N TRP A 20 13.07 -13.08 -8.39
CA TRP A 20 12.11 -12.12 -8.95
C TRP A 20 12.66 -11.30 -10.12
N LYS A 21 13.97 -11.32 -10.34
CA LYS A 21 14.59 -10.60 -11.48
C LYS A 21 14.31 -11.27 -12.82
N ASP A 22 14.07 -12.58 -12.83
CA ASP A 22 13.98 -13.38 -14.05
C ASP A 22 12.54 -13.74 -14.46
N ILE A 23 11.54 -13.31 -13.67
CA ILE A 23 10.12 -13.60 -13.99
C ILE A 23 9.54 -12.40 -14.74
N PRO A 24 9.02 -12.57 -15.97
CA PRO A 24 8.37 -11.51 -16.73
C PRO A 24 7.27 -10.82 -15.91
N PHE A 25 7.23 -9.49 -15.96
CA PHE A 25 6.17 -8.70 -15.35
C PHE A 25 4.81 -9.19 -15.90
N GLY A 26 3.96 -9.76 -15.04
CA GLY A 26 2.67 -10.37 -15.43
C GLY A 26 2.59 -11.89 -15.36
N GLN A 27 3.70 -12.62 -15.18
CA GLN A 27 3.70 -14.08 -14.90
C GLN A 27 3.81 -14.41 -13.42
N VAL A 28 4.04 -13.41 -12.57
CA VAL A 28 3.99 -13.60 -11.13
C VAL A 28 2.52 -13.64 -10.72
N GLY A 29 1.99 -14.85 -10.47
CA GLY A 29 0.71 -15.01 -9.79
C GLY A 29 0.68 -14.19 -8.49
N PRO A 30 -0.49 -13.80 -7.98
CA PRO A 30 -0.58 -12.90 -6.83
C PRO A 30 0.31 -13.38 -5.70
N ALA A 31 1.30 -12.57 -5.36
CA ALA A 31 2.25 -12.85 -4.31
C ALA A 31 1.54 -12.75 -2.96
N LEU A 32 0.96 -13.85 -2.49
CA LEU A 32 0.32 -13.85 -1.18
C LEU A 32 1.41 -13.70 -0.12
N THR A 33 1.55 -12.50 0.41
CA THR A 33 2.52 -12.18 1.45
C THR A 33 1.82 -12.28 2.80
N ARG A 34 2.33 -13.16 3.67
CA ARG A 34 1.89 -13.24 5.06
C ARG A 34 2.71 -12.26 5.90
N VAL A 35 2.02 -11.39 6.62
CA VAL A 35 2.60 -10.43 7.55
C VAL A 35 1.96 -10.58 8.92
N ASN A 36 2.74 -10.41 9.97
CA ASN A 36 2.24 -10.29 11.33
C ASN A 36 2.07 -8.80 11.65
N LEU A 37 0.90 -8.42 12.15
CA LEU A 37 0.57 -7.04 12.47
C LEU A 37 0.25 -6.94 13.96
N TYR A 38 0.77 -5.88 14.59
CA TYR A 38 0.41 -5.49 15.94
C TYR A 38 -0.50 -4.27 15.84
N ILE A 39 -1.74 -4.40 16.31
CA ILE A 39 -2.76 -3.35 16.28
C ILE A 39 -3.28 -3.11 17.70
N TYR A 40 -3.95 -1.98 17.93
CA TYR A 40 -4.55 -1.70 19.23
C TYR A 40 -5.61 -2.73 19.57
N LYS A 41 -5.75 -3.03 20.88
CA LYS A 41 -6.71 -4.03 21.37
C LYS A 41 -8.14 -3.73 20.95
N GLN A 42 -8.53 -2.45 20.96
CA GLN A 42 -9.86 -1.99 20.55
C GLN A 42 -10.13 -2.33 19.08
N ASP A 43 -9.19 -1.99 18.18
CA ASP A 43 -9.32 -2.30 16.75
C ASP A 43 -9.40 -3.80 16.48
N HIS A 44 -8.62 -4.60 17.22
CA HIS A 44 -8.68 -6.05 17.11
C HIS A 44 -10.06 -6.59 17.51
N GLN A 45 -10.65 -6.06 18.59
CA GLN A 45 -12.00 -6.44 19.03
C GLN A 45 -13.06 -6.06 18.00
N SER A 46 -13.02 -4.85 17.44
CA SER A 46 -13.94 -4.43 16.39
C SER A 46 -13.85 -5.32 15.15
N ILE A 47 -12.64 -5.77 14.77
CA ILE A 47 -12.47 -6.72 13.67
C ILE A 47 -13.09 -8.09 14.01
N GLU A 48 -12.93 -8.57 15.25
CA GLU A 48 -13.56 -9.82 15.69
C GLU A 48 -15.08 -9.74 15.69
N GLU A 49 -15.66 -8.63 16.13
CA GLU A 49 -17.10 -8.37 16.09
C GLU A 49 -17.63 -8.42 14.65
N LEU A 50 -16.98 -7.75 13.71
CA LEU A 50 -17.38 -7.74 12.30
C LEU A 50 -17.35 -9.15 11.68
N VAL A 51 -16.36 -9.97 12.05
CA VAL A 51 -16.33 -11.37 11.64
C VAL A 51 -17.45 -12.16 12.30
N SER A 52 -17.72 -11.94 13.60
CA SER A 52 -18.78 -12.64 14.33
C SER A 52 -20.19 -12.33 13.80
N PHE A 53 -20.41 -11.11 13.31
CA PHE A 53 -21.66 -10.68 12.68
C PHE A 53 -21.79 -11.17 11.22
N GLY A 54 -20.77 -11.83 10.68
CA GLY A 54 -20.80 -12.40 9.33
C GLY A 54 -20.51 -11.40 8.21
N PHE A 55 -20.01 -10.19 8.52
CA PHE A 55 -19.59 -9.25 7.48
C PHE A 55 -18.34 -9.71 6.72
N TYR A 56 -17.51 -10.53 7.36
CA TYR A 56 -16.29 -11.10 6.78
C TYR A 56 -16.11 -12.55 7.21
N ASN A 57 -15.52 -13.40 6.35
CA ASN A 57 -15.31 -14.81 6.68
C ASN A 57 -14.18 -15.03 7.70
N ASN A 58 -13.21 -14.11 7.77
CA ASN A 58 -12.10 -14.17 8.71
C ASN A 58 -11.42 -12.80 8.91
N LYS A 59 -10.62 -12.69 9.97
CA LYS A 59 -9.88 -11.46 10.32
C LYS A 59 -8.96 -10.97 9.19
N SER A 60 -8.31 -11.90 8.47
CA SER A 60 -7.40 -11.52 7.39
C SER A 60 -8.13 -10.90 6.19
N GLU A 61 -9.36 -11.35 5.93
CA GLU A 61 -10.22 -10.76 4.90
C GLU A 61 -10.66 -9.34 5.28
N ALA A 62 -11.12 -9.15 6.53
CA ALA A 62 -11.46 -7.83 7.06
C ALA A 62 -10.27 -6.86 6.93
N ILE A 63 -9.08 -7.28 7.38
CA ILE A 63 -7.86 -6.46 7.28
C ILE A 63 -7.50 -6.14 5.82
N ARG A 64 -7.58 -7.12 4.91
CA ARG A 64 -7.32 -6.87 3.47
C ARG A 64 -8.30 -5.87 2.88
N HIS A 65 -9.57 -5.92 3.29
CA HIS A 65 -10.60 -4.98 2.85
C HIS A 65 -10.25 -3.54 3.29
N TYR A 66 -9.90 -3.34 4.57
CA TYR A 66 -9.50 -2.03 5.06
C TYR A 66 -8.23 -1.50 4.38
N ILE A 67 -7.20 -2.33 4.20
CA ILE A 67 -5.98 -1.93 3.50
C ILE A 67 -6.30 -1.53 2.06
N LYS A 68 -7.12 -2.31 1.35
CA LYS A 68 -7.51 -2.02 -0.03
C LYS A 68 -8.21 -0.66 -0.14
N ASN A 69 -9.15 -0.38 0.75
CA ASN A 69 -9.92 0.86 0.72
C ASN A 69 -9.03 2.06 1.06
N GLY A 70 -8.18 1.95 2.10
CA GLY A 70 -7.23 3.03 2.45
C GLY A 70 -6.27 3.36 1.30
N VAL A 71 -5.71 2.33 0.64
CA VAL A 71 -4.85 2.53 -0.54
C VAL A 71 -5.63 3.20 -1.68
N GLN A 72 -6.88 2.79 -1.91
CA GLN A 72 -7.70 3.38 -2.97
C GLN A 72 -7.99 4.86 -2.71
N ASP A 73 -8.30 5.22 -1.47
CA ASP A 73 -8.56 6.60 -1.06
C ASP A 73 -7.29 7.45 -1.19
N ASP A 74 -6.14 6.95 -0.74
CA ASP A 74 -4.84 7.63 -0.90
C ASP A 74 -4.49 7.87 -2.37
N LEU A 75 -4.72 6.88 -3.24
CA LEU A 75 -4.51 7.01 -4.68
C LEU A 75 -5.46 8.05 -5.31
N ASN A 76 -6.69 8.15 -4.82
CA ASN A 76 -7.65 9.14 -5.28
C ASN A 76 -7.22 10.56 -4.84
N HIS A 77 -6.80 10.73 -3.59
CA HIS A 77 -6.26 11.99 -3.09
C HIS A 77 -5.02 12.43 -3.88
N LYS A 78 -4.10 11.50 -4.18
CA LYS A 78 -2.92 11.80 -5.00
C LYS A 78 -3.29 12.34 -6.37
N LYS A 79 -4.27 11.73 -7.06
CA LYS A 79 -4.74 12.23 -8.38
C LYS A 79 -5.27 13.65 -8.31
N ILE A 80 -5.98 14.00 -7.23
CA ILE A 80 -6.50 15.35 -7.02
C ILE A 80 -5.33 16.33 -6.83
N LEU A 81 -4.34 15.98 -6.00
CA LEU A 81 -3.15 16.80 -5.78
C LEU A 81 -2.36 17.01 -7.09
N ASP A 82 -2.12 15.94 -7.85
CA ASP A 82 -1.45 16.00 -9.16
C ASP A 82 -2.20 16.92 -10.15
N PHE A 83 -3.53 16.87 -10.13
CA PHE A 83 -4.37 17.75 -10.95
C PHE A 83 -4.25 19.22 -10.51
N MET A 84 -4.30 19.50 -9.21
CA MET A 84 -4.15 20.85 -8.68
C MET A 84 -2.77 21.44 -8.99
N GLU A 85 -1.70 20.65 -8.87
CA GLU A 85 -0.34 21.08 -9.18
C GLU A 85 -0.18 21.42 -10.67
N LYS A 86 -0.69 20.56 -11.57
CA LYS A 86 -0.69 20.83 -13.02
C LYS A 86 -1.44 22.11 -13.38
N ASN A 87 -2.55 22.38 -12.72
CA ASN A 87 -3.33 23.59 -13.00
C ASN A 87 -2.73 24.84 -12.34
N ARG A 88 -2.10 24.72 -11.17
CA ARG A 88 -1.35 25.80 -10.53
C ARG A 88 -0.20 26.27 -11.42
N ALA A 89 0.53 25.33 -12.04
CA ALA A 89 1.59 25.63 -12.99
C ALA A 89 1.05 26.38 -14.23
N LYS A 90 -0.13 26.01 -14.74
CA LYS A 90 -0.78 26.71 -15.87
C LYS A 90 -1.20 28.14 -15.52
N VAL A 91 -1.81 28.36 -14.36
CA VAL A 91 -2.27 29.70 -13.94
C VAL A 91 -1.09 30.65 -13.69
N SER A 92 0.07 30.13 -13.27
CA SER A 92 1.29 30.94 -13.09
C SER A 92 1.95 31.40 -14.40
N GLN A 93 1.64 30.79 -15.54
CA GLN A 93 2.18 31.18 -16.85
C GLN A 93 1.42 32.35 -17.50
N TYR A 94 0.29 32.75 -16.93
CA TYR A 94 -0.53 33.88 -17.38
C TYR A 94 -0.47 35.09 -16.43
N ARG A 95 0.47 35.10 -15.48
CA ARG A 95 0.83 36.25 -14.64
C ARG A 95 2.24 36.71 -15.01
#